data_AF-A0A094KBY4-F1
#
_entry.id   AF-A0A094KBY4-F1
#
_cell.length_a   1.000
_cell.length_b   1.000
_cell.length_c   1.000
_cell.angle_alpha   90.00
_cell.angle_beta   90.00
_cell.angle_gamma   90.00
#
_symmetry.space_group_name_H-M   'P 1'
#
loop_
_entity.id
_entity.type
_entity.pdbx_description
1 polymer ?
#
loop_
_entity_poly.entity_id
_entity_poly.type
_entity_poly.pdbx_seq_one_letter_code
_entity_poly.pdbx_strand_id
1 'polypeptide(L)'
;MSVPIVFKLSRPNYNDVILLTADMTLEAVQRTAYEAIRDRIPQVYFDEFGGDMEQLGEVWVEWTTTNQSFPTTTAITESNVAAVIQLLELRRGADVLRGSLPSAS
;
A
#
# COMPACT_ATOMS: atom_id res chain seq x y z
N MET A 1 -13.54 0.12 12.17
CA MET A 1 -12.78 -1.06 12.62
C MET A 1 -11.48 -1.06 11.82
N SER A 2 -10.35 -1.48 12.41
CA SER A 2 -9.09 -1.60 11.66
C SER A 2 -8.95 -2.99 11.04
N VAL A 3 -8.39 -3.03 9.84
CA VAL A 3 -8.21 -4.25 9.05
C VAL A 3 -6.72 -4.54 8.93
N PRO A 4 -6.23 -5.72 9.34
CA PRO A 4 -4.86 -6.13 9.09
C PRO A 4 -4.69 -6.52 7.63
N ILE A 5 -3.77 -5.86 6.94
CA ILE A 5 -3.48 -6.07 5.51
C ILE A 5 -2.01 -6.39 5.33
N VAL A 6 -1.72 -7.44 4.56
CA VAL A 6 -0.35 -7.72 4.10
C VAL A 6 0.05 -6.61 3.14
N PHE A 7 1.11 -5.90 3.48
CA PHE A 7 1.71 -4.86 2.65
C PHE A 7 3.02 -5.36 2.03
N LYS A 8 3.23 -5.05 0.75
CA LYS A 8 4.48 -5.32 0.03
C LYS A 8 4.99 -4.08 -0.71
N LEU A 9 6.22 -3.67 -0.38
CA LEU A 9 6.93 -2.69 -1.18
C LEU A 9 7.43 -3.36 -2.47
N SER A 10 7.20 -2.72 -3.62
CA SER A 10 7.58 -3.27 -4.93
C SER A 10 9.09 -3.28 -5.15
N ARG A 11 9.79 -2.27 -4.62
CA ARG A 11 11.24 -2.16 -4.69
C ARG A 11 11.77 -1.24 -3.57
N PRO A 12 12.71 -1.70 -2.73
CA PRO A 12 13.11 -3.11 -2.55
C PRO A 12 11.94 -3.98 -2.08
N ASN A 13 12.00 -5.29 -2.35
CA ASN A 13 10.96 -6.23 -1.93
C ASN A 13 10.97 -6.39 -0.40
N TYR A 14 10.07 -5.69 0.28
CA TYR A 14 9.80 -5.87 1.70
C TYR A 14 8.34 -6.16 1.93
N ASN A 15 8.07 -6.94 2.97
CA ASN A 15 6.71 -7.28 3.38
C ASN A 15 6.50 -6.90 4.84
N ASP A 16 5.33 -6.38 5.16
CA ASP A 16 4.89 -6.17 6.54
C ASP A 16 3.37 -6.36 6.64
N VAL A 17 2.82 -6.22 7.85
CA VAL A 17 1.38 -6.15 8.09
C VAL A 17 1.05 -4.77 8.63
N ILE A 18 0.13 -4.09 7.97
CA ILE A 18 -0.33 -2.76 8.39
C ILE A 18 -1.81 -2.79 8.76
N LEU A 19 -2.22 -1.82 9.58
CA LEU A 19 -3.62 -1.65 9.98
C LEU A 19 -4.21 -0.46 9.23
N LEU A 20 -5.24 -0.71 8.43
CA LEU A 20 -5.97 0.32 7.71
C LEU A 20 -7.40 0.48 8.22
N THR A 21 -7.94 1.68 8.12
CA THR A 21 -9.35 1.97 8.46
C THR A 21 -10.00 2.72 7.29
N ALA A 22 -11.30 2.46 7.06
CA ALA A 22 -12.00 2.99 5.88
C ALA A 22 -12.18 4.53 5.86
N ASP A 23 -11.92 5.20 6.98
CA ASP A 23 -11.92 6.65 7.14
C ASP A 23 -10.56 7.30 6.82
N MET A 24 -9.52 6.51 6.50
CA MET A 24 -8.23 7.03 6.07
C MET A 24 -8.32 7.71 4.70
N THR A 25 -7.58 8.81 4.55
CA THR A 25 -7.28 9.43 3.25
C THR A 25 -6.21 8.61 2.51
N LEU A 26 -6.02 8.85 1.21
CA LEU A 26 -4.93 8.21 0.46
C LEU A 26 -3.57 8.53 1.08
N GLU A 27 -3.34 9.80 1.44
CA GLU A 27 -2.13 10.26 2.12
C GLU A 27 -1.88 9.48 3.42
N ALA A 28 -2.91 9.27 4.24
CA ALA A 28 -2.80 8.52 5.48
C ALA A 28 -2.45 7.03 5.22
N VAL A 29 -3.02 6.42 4.18
CA VAL A 29 -2.67 5.05 3.76
C VAL A 29 -1.21 4.98 3.32
N GLN A 30 -0.76 5.91 2.48
CA GLN A 30 0.61 5.96 1.96
C GLN A 30 1.63 6.18 3.08
N ARG A 31 1.35 7.09 4.01
CA ARG A 31 2.21 7.36 5.18
C ARG A 31 2.26 6.16 6.12
N THR A 32 1.12 5.58 6.45
CA THR A 32 1.05 4.37 7.31
C THR A 32 1.83 3.21 6.71
N ALA A 33 1.68 2.97 5.41
CA ALA A 33 2.41 1.93 4.71
C ALA A 33 3.93 2.22 4.64
N TYR A 34 4.32 3.48 4.45
CA TYR A 34 5.72 3.91 4.46
C TYR A 34 6.38 3.70 5.83
N GLU A 35 5.75 4.20 6.90
CA GLU A 35 6.26 4.12 8.26
C GLU A 35 6.52 2.67 8.69
N ALA A 36 5.68 1.73 8.25
CA ALA A 36 5.85 0.30 8.54
C ALA A 36 7.14 -0.30 7.96
N ILE A 37 7.68 0.26 6.88
CA ILE A 37 8.87 -0.27 6.19
C ILE A 37 10.08 0.67 6.18
N ARG A 38 9.92 1.92 6.64
CA ARG A 38 10.94 2.97 6.55
C ARG A 38 12.30 2.53 7.06
N ASP A 39 12.34 1.98 8.28
CA ASP A 39 13.59 1.56 8.93
C ASP A 39 14.29 0.37 8.22
N ARG A 40 13.60 -0.26 7.27
CA ARG A 40 14.14 -1.36 6.46
C ARG A 40 14.61 -0.92 5.08
N ILE A 41 14.24 0.27 4.61
CA ILE A 41 14.70 0.77 3.31
C ILE A 41 16.21 1.05 3.39
N PRO A 42 17.04 0.42 2.54
CA PRO A 42 18.47 0.71 2.48
C PRO A 42 18.74 2.13 1.99
N GLN A 43 19.80 2.76 2.52
CA GLN A 43 20.18 4.15 2.21
C GLN A 43 20.29 4.45 0.71
N VAL A 44 20.76 3.49 -0.09
CA VAL A 44 20.90 3.63 -1.55
C VAL A 44 19.61 4.05 -2.24
N TYR A 45 18.44 3.64 -1.72
CA TYR A 45 17.15 4.02 -2.27
C TYR A 45 16.77 5.46 -1.90
N PHE A 46 17.10 5.93 -0.70
CA PHE A 46 16.93 7.35 -0.36
C PHE A 46 17.78 8.21 -1.29
N ASP A 47 19.03 7.82 -1.53
CA ASP A 47 19.92 8.57 -2.43
C ASP A 47 19.43 8.56 -3.89
N GLU A 48 18.88 7.43 -4.37
CA GLU A 48 18.30 7.28 -5.72
C GLU A 48 17.05 8.18 -5.92
N PHE A 49 16.24 8.35 -4.88
CA PHE A 49 14.96 9.05 -4.94
C PHE A 49 14.99 10.47 -4.35
N GLY A 50 16.17 11.03 -4.11
CA GLY A 50 16.33 12.44 -3.71
C GLY A 50 16.19 12.71 -2.21
N GLY A 51 16.25 11.68 -1.37
CA GLY A 51 16.30 11.77 0.09
C GLY A 51 15.30 10.85 0.78
N ASP A 52 15.14 11.07 2.09
CA ASP A 52 14.10 10.44 2.89
C ASP A 52 12.73 11.02 2.50
N MET A 53 11.80 10.13 2.14
CA MET A 53 10.48 10.49 1.67
C MET A 53 9.48 10.42 2.82
N GLU A 54 8.43 11.23 2.82
CA GLU A 54 7.45 11.23 3.94
C GLU A 54 6.34 10.19 3.76
N GLN A 55 6.18 9.65 2.54
CA GLN A 55 5.15 8.67 2.18
C GLN A 55 5.47 7.93 0.87
N LEU A 56 4.73 6.86 0.59
CA LEU A 56 4.81 6.13 -0.69
C LEU A 56 4.23 6.95 -1.86
N GLY A 57 4.71 6.66 -3.07
CA GLY A 57 4.26 7.33 -4.30
C GLY A 57 2.93 6.78 -4.80
N GLU A 58 2.87 5.48 -5.07
CA GLU A 58 1.63 4.80 -5.46
C GLU A 58 1.34 3.65 -4.50
N VAL A 59 0.05 3.35 -4.32
CA VAL A 59 -0.44 2.17 -3.60
C VAL A 59 -1.57 1.52 -4.38
N TRP A 60 -1.59 0.19 -4.41
CA TRP A 60 -2.60 -0.59 -5.11
C TRP A 60 -2.83 -1.93 -4.42
N VAL A 61 -4.01 -2.52 -4.62
CA VAL A 61 -4.30 -3.86 -4.14
C VAL A 61 -4.07 -4.87 -5.24
N GLU A 62 -3.42 -5.99 -4.92
CA GLU A 62 -3.48 -7.24 -5.68
C GLU A 62 -4.52 -8.17 -5.07
N TRP A 63 -5.53 -8.51 -5.85
CA TRP A 63 -6.67 -9.30 -5.39
C TRP A 63 -6.42 -10.79 -5.62
N THR A 64 -6.58 -11.59 -4.57
CA THR A 64 -6.50 -13.05 -4.65
C THR A 64 -7.88 -13.58 -5.05
N THR A 65 -8.07 -13.89 -6.33
CA THR A 65 -9.37 -14.32 -6.87
C THR A 65 -9.20 -15.37 -7.98
N THR A 66 -10.15 -16.30 -8.07
CA THR A 66 -10.29 -17.22 -9.22
C THR A 66 -11.33 -16.73 -10.24
N ASN A 67 -12.07 -15.67 -9.90
CA ASN A 67 -13.08 -15.08 -10.78
C ASN A 67 -12.41 -14.17 -11.81
N GLN A 68 -12.46 -14.56 -13.08
CA GLN A 68 -11.87 -13.83 -14.20
C GLN A 68 -12.52 -12.46 -14.46
N SER A 69 -13.73 -12.23 -13.96
CA SER A 69 -14.43 -10.94 -14.09
C SER A 69 -14.06 -9.96 -12.97
N PHE A 70 -13.38 -10.42 -11.91
CA PHE A 70 -12.92 -9.56 -10.83
C PHE A 70 -11.55 -8.99 -11.20
N PRO A 71 -11.30 -7.69 -10.96
CA PRO A 71 -10.01 -7.09 -11.32
C PRO A 71 -8.87 -7.78 -10.58
N THR A 72 -7.76 -8.03 -11.27
CA THR A 72 -6.55 -8.57 -10.64
C THR A 72 -5.88 -7.55 -9.74
N THR A 73 -5.92 -6.28 -10.13
CA THR A 73 -5.35 -5.17 -9.36
C THR A 73 -6.29 -3.97 -9.30
N THR A 74 -6.17 -3.15 -8.27
CA THR A 74 -6.90 -1.88 -8.16
C THR A 74 -6.00 -0.83 -7.53
N ALA A 75 -5.71 0.24 -8.28
CA ALA A 75 -5.02 1.40 -7.75
C ALA A 75 -5.89 2.09 -6.68
N ILE A 76 -5.27 2.49 -5.58
CA ILE A 76 -5.94 3.28 -4.55
C ILE A 76 -5.77 4.76 -4.92
N THR A 77 -6.89 5.45 -5.02
CA THR A 77 -6.99 6.87 -5.36
C THR A 77 -7.80 7.59 -4.30
N GLU A 78 -7.71 8.92 -4.26
CA GLU A 78 -8.53 9.75 -3.36
C GLU A 78 -10.03 9.46 -3.49
N SER A 79 -10.49 9.15 -4.70
CA SER A 79 -11.90 8.87 -4.99
C SER A 79 -12.37 7.49 -4.55
N ASN A 80 -11.47 6.53 -4.27
CA ASN A 80 -11.86 5.13 -4.01
C ASN A 80 -11.31 4.53 -2.71
N VAL A 81 -10.44 5.24 -1.97
CA VAL A 81 -9.73 4.72 -0.79
C VAL A 81 -10.66 4.06 0.23
N ALA A 82 -11.75 4.72 0.60
CA ALA A 82 -12.72 4.19 1.54
C ALA A 82 -13.36 2.88 1.04
N ALA A 83 -13.75 2.83 -0.24
CA ALA A 83 -14.38 1.66 -0.84
C ALA A 83 -13.41 0.48 -0.95
N VAL A 84 -12.14 0.74 -1.30
CA VAL A 84 -11.11 -0.31 -1.37
C VAL A 84 -10.83 -0.90 0.01
N ILE A 85 -10.68 -0.05 1.05
CA ILE A 85 -10.44 -0.54 2.42
C ILE A 85 -11.62 -1.35 2.96
N GLN A 86 -12.86 -0.91 2.70
CA GLN A 86 -14.05 -1.70 3.05
C GLN A 86 -14.07 -3.06 2.34
N LEU A 87 -13.67 -3.11 1.06
CA LEU A 87 -13.60 -4.37 0.33
C LEU A 87 -12.53 -5.31 0.88
N LEU A 88 -11.37 -4.77 1.28
CA LEU A 88 -10.32 -5.50 1.98
C LEU A 88 -10.81 -6.05 3.34
N GLU A 89 -11.59 -5.27 4.09
CA GLU A 89 -12.24 -5.70 5.35
C GLU A 89 -13.13 -6.92 5.12
N LEU A 90 -14.01 -6.84 4.12
CA LEU A 90 -14.95 -7.90 3.77
C LEU A 90 -14.23 -9.19 3.31
N ARG A 91 -13.07 -9.05 2.68
CA ARG A 91 -12.29 -10.16 2.11
C ARG A 91 -11.25 -10.76 3.07
N ARG A 92 -11.15 -10.24 4.30
CA ARG A 92 -10.43 -10.84 5.45
C ARG A 92 -8.95 -11.16 5.19
N GLY A 93 -8.24 -10.28 4.49
CA GLY A 93 -6.76 -10.28 4.49
C GLY A 93 -6.07 -11.30 3.56
N ALA A 94 -6.79 -11.93 2.63
CA ALA A 94 -6.18 -12.76 1.59
C ALA A 94 -5.56 -11.94 0.45
N ASP A 95 -5.93 -10.67 0.36
CA ASP A 95 -5.47 -9.72 -0.66
C ASP A 95 -4.26 -8.93 -0.15
N VAL A 96 -3.44 -8.45 -1.07
CA VAL A 96 -2.16 -7.83 -0.75
C VAL A 96 -2.18 -6.36 -1.14
N LEU A 97 -1.91 -5.46 -0.20
CA LEU A 97 -1.58 -4.08 -0.52
C LEU A 97 -0.15 -4.04 -1.05
N ARG A 98 0.06 -3.32 -2.14
CA ARG A 98 1.36 -3.00 -2.68
C ARG A 98 1.57 -1.50 -2.69
N GLY A 99 2.83 -1.10 -2.70
CA GLY A 99 3.19 0.28 -2.94
C GLY A 99 4.57 0.42 -3.56
N SER A 100 4.84 1.61 -4.08
CA SER A 100 6.11 2.00 -4.68
C SER A 100 6.69 3.20 -3.96
N LEU A 101 8.04 3.26 -3.93
CA LEU A 101 8.72 4.50 -3.59
C LEU A 101 8.42 5.55 -4.66
N PRO A 102 8.23 6.83 -4.28
CA PRO A 102 8.10 7.93 -5.23
C PRO A 102 9.25 7.97 -6.22
N SER A 103 8.96 8.26 -7.49
CA SER A 103 9.99 8.50 -8.50
C SER A 103 10.62 9.88 -8.30
N ALA A 104 11.94 9.99 -8.50
CA ALA A 104 12.59 11.30 -8.61
C ALA A 104 11.97 12.04 -9.80
N SER A 105 11.45 13.25 -9.54
CA SER A 105 10.87 14.14 -10.55
C SER A 105 11.93 14.84 -11.38
#